data_AF-X0UHD0-F1
#
_entry.id   AF-X0UHD0-F1
#
_cell.length_a   1.000
_cell.length_b   1.000
_cell.length_c   1.000
_cell.angle_alpha   90.00
_cell.angle_beta   90.00
_cell.angle_gamma   90.00
#
_symmetry.space_group_name_H-M   'P 1'
#
loop_
_entity.id
_entity.type
_entity.pdbx_description
1 polymer ?
#
loop_
_entity_poly.entity_id
_entity_poly.type
_entity_poly.pdbx_seq_one_letter_code
_entity_poly.pdbx_strand_id
1 'polypeptide(L)'
;PSIPAVSISNIKISTTERSTAITANMYSEGRETPVRIEKTERAVTMESMGVRAETQDILELDSSGLFIKRNETRKRLDILPHHVNKTVKGVIDSVDRMEIKLEDKPVYHVKGRKTGNLLWFIPVILDIDVEVNANTGSIENIARPWWSFLVF
;
A
#
# COMPACT_ATOMS: atom_id res chain seq x y z
N PRO A 1 23.85 2.04 -5.67
CA PRO A 1 22.82 2.78 -6.44
C PRO A 1 21.78 3.37 -5.48
N SER A 2 21.81 4.70 -5.29
CA SER A 2 20.87 5.43 -4.46
C SER A 2 19.50 5.51 -5.15
N ILE A 3 18.45 5.17 -4.41
CA ILE A 3 17.06 5.39 -4.85
C ILE A 3 16.85 6.91 -4.89
N PRO A 4 16.42 7.51 -6.02
CA PRO A 4 16.18 8.95 -6.07
C PRO A 4 15.01 9.31 -5.15
N ALA A 5 15.20 10.38 -4.38
CA ALA A 5 14.17 10.95 -3.52
C ALA A 5 12.91 11.29 -4.33
N VAL A 6 11.74 11.01 -3.76
CA VAL A 6 10.46 11.43 -4.31
C VAL A 6 10.45 12.96 -4.46
N SER A 7 10.34 13.46 -5.69
CA SER A 7 10.10 14.87 -6.00
C SER A 7 8.63 15.07 -6.38
N ILE A 8 8.06 16.21 -5.99
CA ILE A 8 6.64 16.54 -6.21
C ILE A 8 6.51 17.60 -7.29
N SER A 9 5.69 17.31 -8.29
CA SER A 9 5.19 18.31 -9.25
C SER A 9 3.67 18.39 -9.19
N ASN A 10 3.13 19.60 -9.37
CA ASN A 10 1.68 19.89 -9.48
C ASN A 10 0.81 19.40 -8.30
N ILE A 11 0.60 20.25 -7.30
CA ILE A 11 -0.33 19.97 -6.19
C ILE A 11 -1.69 20.56 -6.50
N LYS A 12 -2.73 19.72 -6.51
CA LYS A 12 -4.13 20.16 -6.55
C LYS A 12 -4.82 19.74 -5.26
N ILE A 13 -5.45 20.71 -4.60
CA ILE A 13 -6.27 20.48 -3.41
C ILE A 13 -7.73 20.62 -3.83
N SER A 14 -8.56 19.65 -3.45
CA SER A 14 -10.00 19.66 -3.67
C SER A 14 -10.68 19.34 -2.35
N THR A 15 -11.46 20.31 -1.85
CA THR A 15 -12.18 20.16 -0.58
C THR A 15 -13.68 20.13 -0.88
N THR A 16 -14.35 19.15 -0.30
CA THR A 16 -15.81 19.05 -0.26
C THR A 16 -16.26 19.16 1.21
N GLU A 17 -17.57 19.22 1.45
CA GLU A 17 -18.11 19.24 2.83
C GLU A 17 -17.69 18.00 3.65
N ARG A 18 -17.36 16.88 3.00
CA ARG A 18 -17.11 15.58 3.66
C ARG A 18 -15.72 15.00 3.43
N SER A 19 -14.91 15.60 2.56
CA SER A 19 -13.56 15.11 2.28
C SER A 19 -12.61 16.20 1.82
N THR A 20 -11.32 15.98 2.06
CA THR A 20 -10.23 16.76 1.47
C THR A 20 -9.34 15.82 0.67
N ALA A 21 -9.16 16.11 -0.61
CA ALA A 21 -8.29 15.36 -1.50
C ALA A 21 -7.10 16.22 -1.96
N ILE A 22 -5.92 15.63 -1.91
CA ILE A 22 -4.69 16.17 -2.46
C ILE A 22 -4.28 15.25 -3.60
N THR A 23 -4.04 15.80 -4.78
CA THR A 23 -3.43 15.07 -5.90
C THR A 23 -2.07 15.69 -6.21
N ALA A 24 -1.06 14.85 -6.28
CA ALA A 24 0.31 15.24 -6.59
C ALA A 24 0.96 14.21 -7.50
N ASN A 25 1.84 14.64 -8.39
CA ASN A 25 2.70 13.71 -9.12
C ASN A 25 3.93 13.42 -8.28
N MET A 26 4.20 12.13 -8.04
CA MET A 26 5.36 11.65 -7.31
C MET A 26 6.30 10.92 -8.26
N TYR A 27 7.58 11.32 -8.28
CA TYR A 27 8.58 10.59 -9.05
C TYR A 27 8.97 9.30 -8.32
N SER A 28 8.72 8.15 -8.94
CA SER A 28 9.03 6.84 -8.39
C SER A 28 9.37 5.86 -9.53
N GLU A 29 10.38 5.01 -9.36
CA GLU A 29 10.87 4.08 -10.40
C GLU A 29 11.21 4.76 -11.75
N GLY A 30 11.69 6.00 -11.74
CA GLY A 30 12.07 6.70 -12.98
C GLY A 30 10.90 7.32 -13.76
N ARG A 31 9.70 7.38 -13.17
CA ARG A 31 8.50 7.95 -13.80
C ARG A 31 7.69 8.80 -12.82
N GLU A 32 7.03 9.83 -13.33
CA GLU A 32 6.00 10.54 -12.56
C GLU A 32 4.75 9.67 -12.45
N THR A 33 4.28 9.47 -11.22
CA THR A 33 3.06 8.72 -10.91
C THR A 33 2.08 9.63 -10.17
N PRO A 34 0.84 9.80 -10.65
CA PRO A 34 -0.16 10.55 -9.91
C PRO A 34 -0.53 9.78 -8.63
N VAL A 35 -0.48 10.49 -7.52
CA VAL A 35 -0.87 9.99 -6.19
C VAL A 35 -1.98 10.87 -5.66
N ARG A 36 -3.10 10.25 -5.32
CA ARG A 36 -4.25 10.90 -4.70
C ARG A 36 -4.30 10.49 -3.23
N ILE A 37 -4.27 11.47 -2.34
CA ILE A 37 -4.47 11.28 -0.91
C ILE A 37 -5.81 11.92 -0.57
N GLU A 38 -6.75 11.14 -0.04
CA GLU A 38 -8.08 11.63 0.33
C GLU A 38 -8.36 11.32 1.80
N LYS A 39 -8.63 12.38 2.58
CA LYS A 39 -9.08 12.30 3.96
C LYS A 39 -10.60 12.42 3.99
N THR A 40 -11.24 11.42 4.58
CA THR A 40 -12.68 11.41 4.91
C THR A 40 -12.85 11.42 6.43
N GLU A 41 -14.09 11.44 6.92
CA GLU A 41 -14.38 11.28 8.35
C GLU A 41 -13.91 9.95 8.95
N ARG A 42 -13.80 8.90 8.12
CA ARG A 42 -13.54 7.52 8.59
C ARG A 42 -12.08 7.10 8.46
N ALA A 43 -11.41 7.55 7.41
CA ALA A 43 -10.06 7.11 7.08
C ALA A 43 -9.37 8.12 6.14
N VAL A 44 -8.04 8.03 6.11
CA VAL A 44 -7.20 8.58 5.05
C VAL A 44 -6.95 7.48 4.03
N THR A 45 -7.03 7.80 2.75
CA THR A 45 -6.77 6.85 1.67
C THR A 45 -5.73 7.40 0.73
N MET A 46 -4.86 6.52 0.25
CA MET A 46 -3.85 6.82 -0.75
C MET A 46 -4.10 5.93 -1.95
N GLU A 47 -4.16 6.54 -3.13
CA GLU A 47 -4.35 5.84 -4.39
C GLU A 47 -3.24 6.19 -5.37
N SER A 48 -2.73 5.18 -6.08
CA SER A 48 -1.79 5.34 -7.19
C SER A 48 -2.12 4.32 -8.26
N MET A 49 -2.18 4.73 -9.53
CA MET A 49 -2.48 3.83 -10.66
C MET A 49 -3.70 2.90 -10.44
N GLY A 50 -4.77 3.42 -9.81
CA GLY A 50 -6.00 2.66 -9.52
C GLY A 50 -5.89 1.67 -8.35
N VAL A 51 -4.74 1.60 -7.66
CA VAL A 51 -4.56 0.80 -6.44
C VAL A 51 -4.67 1.69 -5.23
N ARG A 52 -5.57 1.34 -4.30
CA ARG A 52 -5.89 2.10 -3.10
C ARG A 52 -5.41 1.39 -1.84
N ALA A 53 -4.83 2.15 -0.94
CA ALA A 53 -4.51 1.77 0.43
C ALA A 53 -5.22 2.70 1.42
N GLU A 54 -5.62 2.16 2.57
CA GLU A 54 -6.28 2.90 3.65
C GLU A 54 -5.32 3.08 4.83
N THR A 55 -5.50 4.14 5.61
CA THR A 55 -4.79 4.30 6.88
C THR A 55 -5.61 5.14 7.86
N GLN A 56 -5.40 4.88 9.14
CA GLN A 56 -5.90 5.71 10.24
C GLN A 56 -4.87 6.77 10.66
N ASP A 57 -3.64 6.66 10.15
CA ASP A 57 -2.56 7.61 10.44
C ASP A 57 -2.62 8.84 9.54
N ILE A 58 -1.88 9.88 9.91
CA ILE A 58 -1.79 11.09 9.11
C ILE A 58 -0.80 10.85 7.97
N LEU A 59 -1.22 11.11 6.73
CA LEU A 59 -0.31 11.23 5.59
C LEU A 59 0.08 12.69 5.38
N GLU A 60 1.38 12.95 5.37
CA GLU A 60 1.96 14.26 5.14
C GLU A 60 2.74 14.24 3.83
N LEU A 61 2.52 15.24 2.99
CA LEU A 61 3.25 15.45 1.75
C LEU A 61 3.99 16.79 1.84
N ASP A 62 5.31 16.76 1.70
CA ASP A 62 6.16 17.96 1.67
C ASP A 62 7.22 17.86 0.58
N SER A 63 8.04 18.90 0.40
CA SER A 63 9.06 18.97 -0.66
C SER A 63 10.10 17.82 -0.64
N SER A 64 10.23 17.11 0.48
CA SER A 64 11.15 15.98 0.63
C SER A 64 10.50 14.61 0.39
N GLY A 65 9.17 14.56 0.24
CA GLY A 65 8.43 13.38 -0.16
C GLY A 65 7.15 13.14 0.65
N LEU A 66 6.78 11.86 0.73
CA LEU A 66 5.60 11.39 1.45
C LEU A 66 5.99 10.77 2.78
N PHE A 67 5.21 11.07 3.81
CA PHE A 67 5.43 10.63 5.17
C PHE A 67 4.13 10.15 5.78
N ILE A 68 4.26 9.22 6.73
CA ILE A 68 3.18 8.79 7.60
C ILE A 68 3.53 9.18 9.03
N LYS A 69 2.55 9.68 9.77
CA LYS A 69 2.70 10.20 11.12
C LYS A 69 1.62 9.67 12.05
N ARG A 70 2.07 9.21 13.23
CA ARG A 70 1.24 8.77 14.35
C ARG A 70 1.82 9.39 15.61
N ASN A 71 1.04 10.23 16.29
CA ASN A 71 1.50 11.02 17.44
C ASN A 71 2.75 11.84 17.08
N GLU A 72 3.86 11.65 17.80
CA GLU A 72 5.14 12.32 17.57
C GLU A 72 6.04 11.57 16.57
N THR A 73 5.69 10.34 16.21
CA THR A 73 6.49 9.51 15.29
C THR A 73 6.15 9.87 13.86
N ARG A 74 7.17 10.26 13.10
CA ARG A 74 7.10 10.57 11.67
C ARG A 74 8.08 9.70 10.90
N LYS A 75 7.61 8.97 9.88
CA LYS A 75 8.45 8.12 9.03
C LYS A 75 8.16 8.36 7.56
N ARG A 76 9.20 8.24 6.74
CA ARG A 76 9.08 8.36 5.28
C ARG A 76 8.35 7.15 4.71
N LEU A 77 7.60 7.36 3.63
CA LEU A 77 6.90 6.33 2.89
C LEU A 77 7.34 6.43 1.43
N ASP A 78 8.19 5.49 1.01
CA ASP A 78 8.85 5.54 -0.31
C ASP A 78 8.14 4.67 -1.36
N ILE A 79 7.35 3.69 -0.91
CA ILE A 79 6.68 2.71 -1.76
C ILE A 79 5.20 3.06 -1.87
N LEU A 80 4.73 3.30 -3.10
CA LEU A 80 3.32 3.59 -3.40
C LEU A 80 2.46 2.31 -3.46
N PRO A 81 1.13 2.42 -3.27
CA PRO A 81 0.23 1.25 -3.26
C PRO A 81 0.35 0.34 -4.50
N HIS A 82 0.50 0.93 -5.68
CA HIS A 82 0.61 0.12 -6.90
C HIS A 82 1.92 -0.67 -7.00
N HIS A 83 2.99 -0.23 -6.33
CA HIS A 83 4.23 -1.01 -6.22
C HIS A 83 4.03 -2.21 -5.30
N VAL A 84 3.34 -2.02 -4.17
CA VAL A 84 2.96 -3.12 -3.27
C VAL A 84 2.14 -4.15 -4.02
N ASN A 85 1.14 -3.71 -4.81
CA ASN A 85 0.34 -4.60 -5.63
C ASN A 85 1.18 -5.37 -6.66
N LYS A 86 2.24 -4.79 -7.23
CA LYS A 86 3.19 -5.53 -8.08
C LYS A 86 4.00 -6.55 -7.27
N THR A 87 4.50 -6.18 -6.09
CA THR A 87 5.32 -7.05 -5.23
C THR A 87 4.57 -8.31 -4.81
N VAL A 88 3.28 -8.18 -4.48
CA VAL A 88 2.48 -9.30 -3.98
C VAL A 88 1.88 -10.19 -5.08
N LYS A 89 1.99 -9.78 -6.36
CA LYS A 89 1.60 -10.62 -7.51
C LYS A 89 2.50 -11.85 -7.56
N GLY A 90 1.91 -13.01 -7.28
CA GLY A 90 2.61 -14.30 -7.15
C GLY A 90 2.47 -14.93 -5.77
N VAL A 91 2.18 -14.12 -4.75
CA VAL A 91 1.76 -14.59 -3.43
C VAL A 91 0.24 -14.65 -3.35
N ILE A 92 -0.45 -13.64 -3.89
CA ILE A 92 -1.90 -13.54 -3.99
C ILE A 92 -2.33 -13.24 -5.42
N ASP A 93 -3.53 -13.67 -5.78
CA ASP A 93 -4.14 -13.46 -7.10
C ASP A 93 -4.99 -12.19 -7.14
N SER A 94 -5.67 -11.88 -6.02
CA SER A 94 -6.47 -10.66 -5.85
C SER A 94 -6.20 -10.00 -4.51
N VAL A 95 -6.15 -8.67 -4.50
CA VAL A 95 -6.10 -7.87 -3.28
C VAL A 95 -7.52 -7.49 -2.88
N ASP A 96 -7.93 -7.87 -1.67
CA ASP A 96 -9.22 -7.49 -1.09
C ASP A 96 -9.13 -6.15 -0.37
N ARG A 97 -8.05 -5.97 0.40
CA ARG A 97 -7.82 -4.76 1.19
C ARG A 97 -6.33 -4.49 1.35
N MET A 98 -5.95 -3.22 1.31
CA MET A 98 -4.60 -2.77 1.61
C MET A 98 -4.69 -1.68 2.67
N GLU A 99 -3.98 -1.87 3.78
CA GLU A 99 -3.92 -0.91 4.89
C GLU A 99 -2.47 -0.52 5.14
N ILE A 100 -2.21 0.73 5.51
CA ILE A 100 -0.89 1.24 5.90
C ILE A 100 -0.94 1.54 7.39
N LYS A 101 0.02 0.99 8.14
CA LYS A 101 0.16 1.25 9.57
C LYS A 101 1.56 1.74 9.87
N LEU A 102 1.65 2.79 10.69
CA LEU A 102 2.89 3.17 11.33
C LEU A 102 3.05 2.42 12.66
N GLU A 103 3.82 1.36 12.64
CA GLU A 103 4.29 0.63 13.83
C GLU A 103 5.70 1.16 14.18
N ASP A 104 6.69 0.29 14.38
CA ASP A 104 8.10 0.72 14.50
C ASP A 104 8.64 1.32 13.18
N LYS A 105 8.06 0.85 12.08
CA LYS A 105 8.31 1.27 10.70
C LYS A 105 6.98 1.26 9.94
N PRO A 106 6.87 1.95 8.80
CA PRO A 106 5.66 1.94 8.01
C PRO A 106 5.53 0.59 7.28
N VAL A 107 4.39 -0.07 7.46
CA VAL A 107 4.10 -1.41 6.91
C VAL A 107 2.76 -1.38 6.19
N TYR A 108 2.74 -1.96 4.99
CA TYR A 108 1.53 -2.31 4.27
C TYR A 108 1.03 -3.67 4.72
N HIS A 109 -0.18 -3.72 5.25
CA HIS A 109 -0.94 -4.93 5.55
C HIS A 109 -1.88 -5.21 4.39
N VAL A 110 -1.56 -6.21 3.58
CA VAL A 110 -2.32 -6.59 2.38
C VAL A 110 -3.11 -7.85 2.67
N LYS A 111 -4.43 -7.76 2.63
CA LYS A 111 -5.33 -8.92 2.63
C LYS A 111 -5.65 -9.28 1.20
N GLY A 112 -5.42 -10.53 0.83
CA GLY A 112 -5.72 -11.01 -0.50
C GLY A 112 -6.16 -12.46 -0.52
N ARG A 113 -6.54 -12.91 -1.72
CA ARG A 113 -6.95 -14.28 -1.97
C ARG A 113 -6.05 -14.93 -3.00
N LYS A 114 -5.83 -16.23 -2.82
CA LYS A 114 -5.19 -17.10 -3.80
C LYS A 114 -6.11 -18.28 -4.09
N THR A 115 -6.34 -18.56 -5.36
CA THR A 115 -7.11 -19.73 -5.81
C THR A 115 -6.16 -20.88 -6.12
N GLY A 116 -6.57 -22.09 -5.81
CA GLY A 116 -5.85 -23.30 -6.19
C GLY A 116 -6.65 -24.56 -5.92
N ASN A 117 -6.06 -25.73 -6.17
CA ASN A 117 -6.70 -27.01 -5.93
C ASN A 117 -6.05 -27.75 -4.76
N LEU A 118 -6.84 -28.01 -3.72
CA LEU A 118 -6.44 -28.87 -2.62
C LEU A 118 -6.38 -30.33 -3.11
N LEU A 119 -5.23 -30.98 -2.92
CA LEU A 119 -4.98 -32.37 -3.32
C LEU A 119 -5.33 -32.64 -4.80
N TRP A 120 -5.07 -31.68 -5.70
CA TRP A 120 -5.32 -31.70 -7.16
C TRP A 120 -6.76 -31.52 -7.66
N PHE A 121 -7.81 -31.76 -6.87
CA PHE A 121 -9.18 -31.79 -7.43
C PHE A 121 -10.22 -30.97 -6.66
N ILE A 122 -9.92 -30.48 -5.45
CA ILE A 122 -10.88 -29.69 -4.68
C ILE A 122 -10.54 -28.21 -4.83
N PRO A 123 -11.32 -27.40 -5.58
CA PRO A 123 -11.05 -25.99 -5.70
C PRO A 123 -11.26 -25.30 -4.35
N VAL A 124 -10.26 -24.53 -3.93
CA VAL A 124 -10.28 -23.77 -2.67
C VAL A 124 -9.80 -22.34 -2.90
N ILE A 125 -10.24 -21.45 -2.01
CA ILE A 125 -9.78 -20.06 -1.95
C ILE A 125 -9.04 -19.91 -0.61
N LEU A 126 -7.79 -19.49 -0.70
CA LEU A 126 -6.92 -19.22 0.44
C LEU A 126 -6.97 -17.73 0.76
N ASP A 127 -7.31 -17.39 1.99
CA ASP A 127 -7.08 -16.05 2.52
C ASP A 127 -5.61 -15.93 2.95
N ILE A 128 -4.92 -14.91 2.45
CA ILE A 128 -3.50 -14.67 2.72
C ILE A 128 -3.33 -13.22 3.16
N ASP A 129 -2.68 -13.05 4.31
CA ASP A 129 -2.24 -11.74 4.79
C ASP A 129 -0.74 -11.59 4.49
N VAL A 130 -0.37 -10.48 3.85
CA VAL A 130 1.01 -10.17 3.46
C VAL A 130 1.42 -8.83 4.06
N GLU A 131 2.56 -8.80 4.72
CA GLU A 131 3.16 -7.56 5.23
C GLU A 131 4.30 -7.13 4.31
N VAL A 132 4.22 -5.89 3.82
CA VAL A 132 5.22 -5.31 2.92
C VAL A 132 5.79 -4.04 3.54
N ASN A 133 7.11 -3.95 3.61
CA ASN A 133 7.81 -2.77 4.11
C ASN A 133 7.55 -1.56 3.19
N ALA A 134 7.04 -0.46 3.75
CA ALA A 134 6.67 0.72 2.96
C ALA A 134 7.87 1.62 2.56
N ASN A 135 9.09 1.31 3.00
CA ASN A 135 10.32 1.97 2.55
C ASN A 135 11.05 1.16 1.48
N THR A 136 11.13 -0.16 1.63
CA THR A 136 11.93 -1.02 0.74
C THR A 136 11.10 -1.76 -0.29
N GLY A 137 9.82 -1.99 -0.02
CA GLY A 137 8.92 -2.76 -0.87
C GLY A 137 9.12 -4.27 -0.75
N SER A 138 9.94 -4.73 0.20
CA SER A 138 10.16 -6.15 0.47
C SER A 138 9.00 -6.74 1.29
N ILE A 139 8.61 -7.97 0.95
CA ILE A 139 7.70 -8.77 1.78
C ILE A 139 8.46 -9.19 3.03
N GLU A 140 7.88 -8.90 4.19
CA GLU A 140 8.46 -9.23 5.49
C GLU A 140 7.76 -10.40 6.16
N ASN A 141 6.46 -10.56 5.90
CA ASN A 141 5.66 -11.64 6.45
C ASN A 141 4.60 -12.12 5.44
N ILE A 142 4.30 -13.42 5.47
CA ILE A 142 3.22 -14.05 4.72
C ILE A 142 2.50 -15.00 5.67
N ALA A 143 1.32 -14.60 6.14
CA ALA A 143 0.44 -15.44 6.93
C ALA A 143 -0.57 -16.14 6.01
N ARG A 144 -0.58 -17.48 6.07
CA ARG A 144 -1.45 -18.34 5.26
C ARG A 144 -1.87 -19.56 6.07
N PRO A 145 -2.97 -20.25 5.72
CA PRO A 145 -3.39 -21.46 6.40
C PRO A 145 -2.28 -22.53 6.40
N TRP A 146 -2.17 -23.29 7.50
CA TRP A 146 -1.12 -24.31 7.66
C TRP A 146 -1.18 -25.39 6.58
N TRP A 147 -2.37 -25.69 6.06
CA TRP A 147 -2.60 -26.68 5.01
C TRP A 147 -2.39 -26.14 3.59
N SER A 148 -1.95 -24.88 3.43
CA SER A 148 -1.72 -24.26 2.11
C SER A 148 -0.67 -24.97 1.25
N PHE A 149 0.22 -25.76 1.84
CA PHE A 149 1.18 -26.59 1.09
C PHE A 149 0.53 -27.75 0.33
N LEU A 150 -0.73 -28.08 0.64
CA LEU A 150 -1.51 -29.09 -0.07
C LEU A 150 -2.26 -28.52 -1.29
N VAL A 151 -2.17 -27.20 -1.50
CA VAL A 151 -2.83 -26.49 -2.59
C VAL A 151 -1.83 -26.27 -3.72
N PHE A 152 -2.19 -26.76 -4.90
CA PHE A 152 -1.39 -26.68 -6.13
C PHE A 152 -2.10 -25.90 -7.23
#